data_AF-Q39K55-F1
#
_entry.id   AF-Q39K55-F1
#
_cell.length_a   1.000
_cell.length_b   1.000
_cell.length_c   1.000
_cell.angle_alpha   90.00
_cell.angle_beta   90.00
_cell.angle_gamma   90.00
#
_symmetry.space_group_name_H-M   'P 1'
#
loop_
_entity.id
_entity.type
_entity.pdbx_description
1 polymer ?
#
loop_
_entity_poly.entity_id
_entity_poly.type
_entity_poly.pdbx_seq_one_letter_code
_entity_poly.pdbx_strand_id
1 'polypeptide(L)'
;MNQQTAAAQASGADYAAGTSLLDDIVEKSKVAKSDSEHARAKDLIGELVHQVLDGTVIVSDNLSATIDARVAELDRLISTQLSAVMHAPEFQRLESTWRGMDYLVKESNTGQTIKIKALHAPKRDLVRDFKGASEFDQSALFKKVYEEEFGTFGGSPFGALIGDYEISRQPEDMYFIEQMSHVAAAAHAPFIASASPELLGLESFSDLGKPRDLGKVFDTVEYAKWKSFRDAEDSRYVGLTLPRFLGRLPFNPKDGQTAENFNFVEDVDGTDHDKYLWCNAAWAFAARLTAAFDDFGWCAAIRGVEGGGLVEDLPTHTFKTDDGEVALKCPTEIAITDRREKELSDLGFIPLVHCKNSDYAAFFAAQSVQKPKKYSTDSANANAVLSAQLQYIFSVSRVAHYLKAMMRDKIGSFASAQNVETFLNRWISQYVLLDDNASQEQKAQFPLREASIQVSEIPGKPGSYRSVAFLRPHFQLDELSISLRLVADLPKPANS
;
A
#
# COMPACT_ATOMS: atom_id res chain seq x y z
N MET A 1 -17.33 86.58 6.92
CA MET A 1 -17.70 87.38 5.73
C MET A 1 -17.73 86.42 4.57
N ASN A 2 -18.92 85.91 4.24
CA ASN A 2 -19.90 86.53 3.33
C ASN A 2 -19.46 86.31 1.88
N GLN A 3 -20.14 85.40 1.18
CA GLN A 3 -21.24 85.68 0.23
C GLN A 3 -20.64 86.05 -1.15
N GLN A 4 -21.14 85.62 -2.31
CA GLN A 4 -22.41 85.01 -2.70
C GLN A 4 -22.29 84.58 -4.18
N THR A 5 -23.00 83.52 -4.57
CA THR A 5 -23.82 83.31 -5.81
C THR A 5 -23.46 84.11 -7.09
N ALA A 6 -23.52 83.55 -8.30
CA ALA A 6 -24.73 82.95 -8.91
C ALA A 6 -24.43 82.29 -10.27
N ALA A 7 -25.40 81.50 -10.72
CA ALA A 7 -25.44 80.54 -11.82
C ALA A 7 -25.36 81.07 -13.27
N ALA A 8 -25.02 80.15 -14.18
CA ALA A 8 -25.72 79.99 -15.45
C ALA A 8 -25.82 78.49 -15.79
N GLN A 9 -27.04 77.95 -15.74
CA GLN A 9 -27.43 76.64 -16.25
C GLN A 9 -27.41 76.66 -17.78
N ALA A 10 -26.88 75.60 -18.39
CA ALA A 10 -27.25 75.17 -19.72
C ALA A 10 -27.70 73.70 -19.62
N SER A 11 -28.98 73.49 -19.90
CA SER A 11 -29.69 72.22 -19.97
C SER A 11 -29.19 71.35 -21.13
N GLY A 12 -29.04 70.05 -20.87
CA GLY A 12 -28.66 69.06 -21.87
C GLY A 12 -29.07 67.65 -21.47
N ALA A 13 -30.33 67.34 -21.78
CA ALA A 13 -30.93 66.01 -21.96
C ALA A 13 -30.82 64.96 -20.83
N ASP A 14 -31.92 64.82 -20.09
CA ASP A 14 -32.33 63.58 -19.44
C ASP A 14 -32.37 62.43 -20.48
N TYR A 15 -31.45 61.47 -20.34
CA TYR A 15 -31.71 60.11 -20.81
C TYR A 15 -32.46 59.39 -19.70
N ALA A 16 -33.77 59.26 -19.90
CA ALA A 16 -34.63 58.40 -19.12
C ALA A 16 -33.98 57.01 -18.96
N ALA A 17 -33.92 56.54 -17.71
CA ALA A 17 -33.61 55.17 -17.37
C ALA A 17 -34.69 54.25 -17.96
N GLY A 18 -34.52 53.87 -19.22
CA GLY A 18 -35.18 52.70 -19.78
C GLY A 18 -34.62 51.46 -19.10
N THR A 19 -35.48 50.55 -18.66
CA THR A 19 -35.10 49.20 -18.25
C THR A 19 -34.11 48.64 -19.27
N SER A 20 -32.98 48.10 -18.80
CA SER A 20 -32.03 47.44 -19.69
C SER A 20 -32.77 46.37 -20.48
N LEU A 21 -32.46 46.20 -21.77
CA LEU A 21 -33.07 45.14 -22.60
C LEU A 21 -32.96 43.76 -21.93
N LEU A 22 -31.90 43.54 -21.15
CA LEU A 22 -31.70 42.34 -20.32
C LEU A 22 -32.70 42.25 -19.15
N ASP A 23 -33.00 43.36 -18.48
CA ASP A 23 -34.00 43.41 -17.40
C ASP A 23 -35.40 43.10 -17.95
N ASP A 24 -35.72 43.67 -19.12
CA ASP A 24 -36.95 43.43 -19.86
C ASP A 24 -37.13 41.96 -20.29
N ILE A 25 -36.05 41.28 -20.68
CA ILE A 25 -36.06 39.86 -21.08
C ILE A 25 -36.24 38.95 -19.85
N VAL A 26 -35.51 39.21 -18.76
CA VAL A 26 -35.61 38.42 -17.53
C VAL A 26 -37.02 38.53 -16.94
N GLU A 27 -37.59 39.74 -16.90
CA GLU A 27 -38.96 39.99 -16.39
C GLU A 27 -40.04 39.32 -17.24
N LYS A 28 -39.89 39.31 -18.58
CA LYS A 28 -40.82 38.61 -19.49
C LYS A 28 -40.70 37.09 -19.45
N SER A 29 -39.54 36.56 -19.10
CA SER A 29 -39.27 35.11 -19.07
C SER A 29 -39.94 34.36 -17.89
N LYS A 30 -40.37 35.08 -16.83
CA LYS A 30 -40.95 34.52 -15.59
C LYS A 30 -40.09 33.46 -14.88
N VAL A 31 -38.78 33.41 -15.18
CA VAL A 31 -37.85 32.39 -14.65
C VAL A 31 -37.43 32.69 -13.21
N ALA A 32 -37.46 33.94 -12.78
CA ALA A 32 -37.03 34.37 -11.45
C ALA A 32 -38.23 34.85 -10.61
N LYS A 33 -38.33 34.39 -9.36
CA LYS A 33 -39.41 34.75 -8.42
C LYS A 33 -38.92 35.65 -7.28
N SER A 34 -37.60 35.76 -7.10
CA SER A 34 -36.93 36.59 -6.11
C SER A 34 -35.88 37.49 -6.75
N ASP A 35 -35.52 38.58 -6.07
CA ASP A 35 -34.53 39.56 -6.56
C ASP A 35 -33.14 38.93 -6.79
N SER A 36 -32.77 37.92 -5.99
CA SER A 36 -31.50 37.18 -6.15
C SER A 36 -31.49 36.26 -7.38
N GLU A 37 -32.61 35.60 -7.68
CA GLU A 37 -32.78 34.82 -8.91
C GLU A 37 -32.77 35.73 -10.15
N HIS A 38 -33.36 36.93 -10.04
CA HIS A 38 -33.37 37.93 -11.10
C HIS A 38 -31.95 38.39 -11.43
N ALA A 39 -31.15 38.74 -10.41
CA ALA A 39 -29.76 39.12 -10.59
C ALA A 39 -28.93 37.99 -11.22
N ARG A 40 -29.09 36.75 -10.74
CA ARG A 40 -28.38 35.59 -11.30
C ARG A 40 -28.77 35.30 -12.75
N ALA A 41 -30.06 35.38 -13.09
CA ALA A 41 -30.52 35.18 -14.46
C ALA A 41 -29.97 36.25 -15.40
N LYS A 42 -29.93 37.51 -14.95
CA LYS A 42 -29.33 38.62 -15.70
C LYS A 42 -27.84 38.39 -15.97
N ASP A 43 -27.08 37.96 -14.97
CA ASP A 43 -25.65 37.67 -15.11
C ASP A 43 -25.41 36.53 -16.11
N LEU A 44 -26.17 35.44 -16.03
CA LEU A 44 -26.05 34.29 -16.94
C LEU A 44 -26.38 34.66 -18.41
N ILE A 45 -27.44 35.44 -18.62
CA ILE A 45 -27.81 35.90 -19.98
C ILE A 45 -26.78 36.92 -20.49
N GLY A 46 -26.27 37.79 -19.62
CA GLY A 46 -25.21 38.74 -19.95
C GLY A 46 -23.94 38.04 -20.43
N GLU A 47 -23.49 37.01 -19.71
CA GLU A 47 -22.33 36.20 -20.09
C GLU A 47 -22.53 35.49 -21.44
N LEU A 48 -23.72 34.90 -21.67
CA LEU A 48 -24.04 34.28 -22.97
C LEU A 48 -23.96 35.29 -24.12
N VAL A 49 -24.51 36.50 -23.91
CA VAL A 49 -24.46 37.57 -24.92
C VAL A 49 -23.03 38.01 -25.20
N HIS A 50 -22.20 38.14 -24.17
CA HIS A 50 -20.77 38.44 -24.35
C HIS A 50 -20.05 37.37 -25.17
N GLN A 51 -20.27 36.09 -24.88
CA GLN A 51 -19.64 34.99 -25.62
C GLN A 51 -20.11 34.91 -27.09
N VAL A 52 -21.36 35.29 -27.37
CA VAL A 52 -21.86 35.42 -28.75
C VAL A 52 -21.19 36.60 -29.47
N LEU A 53 -21.04 37.74 -28.79
CA LEU A 53 -20.40 38.93 -29.36
C LEU A 53 -18.91 38.73 -29.65
N ASP A 54 -18.21 37.99 -28.79
CA ASP A 54 -16.80 37.62 -28.99
C ASP A 54 -16.60 36.55 -30.08
N GLY A 55 -17.67 36.12 -30.77
CA GLY A 55 -17.62 35.12 -31.83
C GLY A 55 -17.32 33.71 -31.34
N THR A 56 -17.37 33.48 -30.03
CA THR A 56 -17.06 32.19 -29.41
C THR A 56 -18.24 31.22 -29.46
N VAL A 57 -19.46 31.75 -29.62
CA VAL A 57 -20.69 30.96 -29.80
C VAL A 57 -21.37 31.35 -31.11
N ILE A 58 -21.54 30.39 -32.03
CA ILE A 58 -22.27 30.59 -33.29
C ILE A 58 -23.75 30.30 -33.02
N VAL A 59 -24.59 31.32 -33.07
CA VAL A 59 -26.04 31.18 -32.86
C VAL A 59 -26.64 30.39 -34.02
N SER A 60 -27.24 29.24 -33.70
CA SER A 60 -28.02 28.42 -34.64
C SER A 60 -29.50 28.44 -34.28
N ASP A 61 -30.35 27.90 -35.15
CA ASP A 61 -31.81 27.79 -34.92
C ASP A 61 -32.15 26.96 -33.65
N ASN A 62 -31.20 26.15 -33.16
CA ASN A 62 -31.33 25.40 -31.92
C ASN A 62 -30.37 25.94 -30.84
N LEU A 63 -30.85 26.92 -30.09
CA LEU A 63 -30.10 27.54 -29.00
C LEU A 63 -29.69 26.52 -27.91
N SER A 64 -30.55 25.55 -27.58
CA SER A 64 -30.23 24.50 -26.60
C SER A 64 -29.04 23.67 -27.03
N ALA A 65 -29.02 23.19 -28.27
CA ALA A 65 -27.87 22.45 -28.81
C ALA A 65 -26.58 23.30 -28.86
N THR A 66 -26.72 24.60 -29.08
CA THR A 66 -25.59 25.54 -29.09
C THR A 66 -25.01 25.72 -27.68
N ILE A 67 -25.87 25.81 -26.66
CA ILE A 67 -25.47 25.86 -25.24
C ILE A 67 -24.82 24.53 -24.84
N ASP A 68 -25.41 23.39 -25.18
CA ASP A 68 -24.84 22.08 -24.86
C ASP A 68 -23.45 21.88 -25.49
N ALA A 69 -23.28 22.30 -26.75
CA ALA A 69 -21.97 22.28 -27.41
C ALA A 69 -20.96 23.20 -26.71
N ARG A 70 -21.40 24.36 -26.22
CA ARG A 70 -20.54 25.29 -25.47
C ARG A 70 -20.14 24.71 -24.11
N VAL A 71 -21.08 24.09 -23.39
CA VAL A 71 -20.81 23.38 -22.14
C VAL A 71 -19.81 22.24 -22.37
N ALA A 72 -19.99 21.45 -23.44
CA ALA A 72 -19.06 20.38 -23.78
C ALA A 72 -17.64 20.91 -24.07
N GLU A 73 -17.50 22.08 -24.70
CA GLU A 73 -16.20 22.71 -24.92
C GLU A 73 -15.58 23.22 -23.61
N LEU A 74 -16.38 23.81 -22.71
CA LEU A 74 -15.92 24.19 -21.37
C LEU A 74 -15.46 22.97 -20.58
N ASP A 75 -16.25 21.89 -20.59
CA ASP A 75 -15.91 20.62 -19.94
C ASP A 75 -14.58 20.07 -20.50
N ARG A 76 -14.35 20.15 -21.81
CA ARG A 76 -13.08 19.74 -22.44
C ARG A 76 -11.91 20.59 -21.98
N LEU A 77 -12.06 21.92 -21.93
CA LEU A 77 -11.00 22.83 -21.49
C LEU A 77 -10.65 22.61 -20.01
N ILE A 78 -11.68 22.50 -19.15
CA ILE A 78 -11.51 22.23 -17.72
C ILE A 78 -10.87 20.85 -17.53
N SER A 79 -11.31 19.83 -18.29
CA SER A 79 -10.75 18.48 -18.22
C SER A 79 -9.28 18.45 -18.60
N THR A 80 -8.88 19.18 -19.64
CA THR A 80 -7.47 19.28 -20.05
C THR A 80 -6.62 19.90 -18.96
N GLN A 81 -7.08 21.00 -18.37
CA GLN A 81 -6.36 21.70 -17.31
C GLN A 81 -6.30 20.87 -16.02
N LEU A 82 -7.41 20.24 -15.63
CA LEU A 82 -7.48 19.42 -14.43
C LEU A 82 -6.64 18.16 -14.57
N SER A 83 -6.62 17.51 -15.74
CA SER A 83 -5.73 16.38 -16.02
C SER A 83 -4.27 16.78 -15.81
N ALA A 84 -3.85 17.93 -16.35
CA ALA A 84 -2.48 18.42 -16.15
C ALA A 84 -2.13 18.68 -14.67
N VAL A 85 -3.09 19.15 -13.86
CA VAL A 85 -2.89 19.33 -12.41
C VAL A 85 -2.82 17.97 -11.70
N MET A 86 -3.72 17.05 -12.03
CA MET A 86 -3.80 15.73 -11.40
C MET A 86 -2.62 14.83 -11.78
N HIS A 87 -2.06 14.99 -12.98
CA HIS A 87 -0.89 14.26 -13.46
C HIS A 87 0.44 14.91 -13.07
N ALA A 88 0.41 16.04 -12.34
CA ALA A 88 1.63 16.62 -11.79
C ALA A 88 2.27 15.66 -10.78
N PRO A 89 3.58 15.35 -10.87
CA PRO A 89 4.21 14.34 -10.01
C PRO A 89 4.05 14.58 -8.51
N GLU A 90 4.05 15.85 -8.09
CA GLU A 90 3.86 16.23 -6.69
C GLU A 90 2.45 15.89 -6.19
N PHE A 91 1.43 16.13 -7.03
CA PHE A 91 0.04 15.83 -6.71
C PHE A 91 -0.22 14.34 -6.76
N GLN A 92 0.22 13.64 -7.81
CA GLN A 92 0.07 12.19 -7.92
C GLN A 92 0.69 11.45 -6.73
N ARG A 93 1.88 11.87 -6.29
CA ARG A 93 2.53 11.28 -5.12
C ARG A 93 1.72 11.49 -3.84
N LEU A 94 1.18 12.68 -3.65
CA LEU A 94 0.32 12.96 -2.49
C LEU A 94 -0.96 12.13 -2.57
N GLU A 95 -1.61 12.10 -3.73
CA GLU A 95 -2.83 11.35 -3.98
C GLU A 95 -2.59 9.84 -3.78
N SER A 96 -1.48 9.28 -4.29
CA SER A 96 -1.16 7.85 -4.18
C SER A 96 -0.96 7.41 -2.74
N THR A 97 -0.30 8.24 -1.91
CA THR A 97 -0.12 7.97 -0.49
C THR A 97 -1.44 7.98 0.26
N TRP A 98 -2.27 9.01 0.06
CA TRP A 98 -3.55 9.13 0.76
C TRP A 98 -4.58 8.09 0.29
N ARG A 99 -4.64 7.79 -1.01
CA ARG A 99 -5.48 6.70 -1.52
C ARG A 99 -5.00 5.32 -1.08
N GLY A 100 -3.69 5.09 -1.02
CA GLY A 100 -3.16 3.85 -0.48
C GLY A 100 -3.53 3.66 0.99
N MET A 101 -3.49 4.73 1.79
CA MET A 101 -3.94 4.69 3.17
C MET A 101 -5.47 4.53 3.29
N ASP A 102 -6.25 5.22 2.45
CA ASP A 102 -7.72 5.06 2.37
C ASP A 102 -8.10 3.61 2.02
N TYR A 103 -7.39 3.01 1.05
CA TYR A 103 -7.51 1.60 0.71
C TYR A 103 -7.28 0.71 1.94
N LEU A 104 -6.16 0.90 2.67
CA LEU A 104 -5.88 0.11 3.87
C LEU A 104 -6.98 0.26 4.93
N VAL A 105 -7.48 1.49 5.14
CA VAL A 105 -8.53 1.75 6.14
C VAL A 105 -9.85 1.11 5.74
N LYS A 106 -10.23 1.15 4.45
CA LYS A 106 -11.45 0.52 3.94
C LYS A 106 -11.40 -1.00 4.02
N GLU A 107 -10.25 -1.58 3.68
CA GLU A 107 -10.03 -3.03 3.71
C GLU A 107 -9.77 -3.60 5.12
N SER A 108 -9.67 -2.75 6.14
CA SER A 108 -9.38 -3.18 7.51
C SER A 108 -10.59 -2.97 8.43
N ASN A 109 -11.01 -4.04 9.10
CA ASN A 109 -12.00 -3.98 10.17
C ASN A 109 -11.38 -3.39 11.45
N THR A 110 -11.24 -2.06 11.49
CA THR A 110 -10.64 -1.37 12.64
C THR A 110 -11.56 -1.40 13.86
N GLY A 111 -10.99 -1.59 15.04
CA GLY A 111 -11.75 -1.76 16.27
C GLY A 111 -10.87 -1.71 17.52
N GLN A 112 -11.25 -2.46 18.55
CA GLN A 112 -10.43 -2.54 19.77
C GLN A 112 -9.16 -3.37 19.56
N THR A 113 -9.23 -4.39 18.69
CA THR A 113 -8.17 -5.36 18.40
C THR A 113 -7.21 -4.86 17.32
N ILE A 114 -7.73 -4.27 16.24
CA ILE A 114 -6.94 -3.72 15.13
C ILE A 114 -6.95 -2.19 15.19
N LYS A 115 -5.77 -1.59 15.29
CA LYS A 115 -5.57 -0.14 15.31
C LYS A 115 -4.52 0.24 14.27
N ILE A 116 -4.84 1.24 13.46
CA ILE A 116 -3.90 1.84 12.50
C ILE A 116 -3.46 3.17 13.08
N LYS A 117 -2.15 3.33 13.32
CA LYS A 117 -1.54 4.59 13.77
C LYS A 117 -0.72 5.17 12.62
N ALA A 118 -1.06 6.37 12.17
CA ALA A 118 -0.33 7.06 11.11
C ALA A 118 0.73 8.00 11.69
N LEU A 119 1.92 7.99 11.10
CA LEU A 119 3.01 8.92 11.39
C LEU A 119 3.49 9.55 10.09
N HIS A 120 3.33 10.86 9.95
CA HIS A 120 3.91 11.59 8.82
C HIS A 120 5.43 11.72 9.03
N ALA A 121 6.20 10.95 8.25
CA ALA A 121 7.65 10.93 8.34
C ALA A 121 8.27 10.88 6.93
N PRO A 122 8.66 12.03 6.35
CA PRO A 122 9.43 12.03 5.11
C PRO A 122 10.73 11.24 5.26
N LYS A 123 11.12 10.45 4.26
CA LYS A 123 12.34 9.61 4.30
C LYS A 123 13.59 10.38 4.73
N ARG A 124 13.76 11.60 4.22
CA ARG A 124 14.87 12.51 4.60
C ARG A 124 14.91 12.85 6.09
N ASP A 125 13.76 12.98 6.74
CA ASP A 125 13.68 13.33 8.15
C ASP A 125 14.03 12.12 9.02
N LEU A 126 13.61 10.91 8.62
CA LEU A 126 14.02 9.66 9.28
C LEU A 126 15.52 9.40 9.13
N VAL A 127 16.08 9.61 7.92
CA VAL A 127 17.53 9.49 7.71
C VAL A 127 18.29 10.50 8.57
N ARG A 128 17.80 11.74 8.69
CA ARG A 128 18.39 12.75 9.56
C ARG A 128 18.30 12.36 11.04
N ASP A 129 17.18 11.79 11.47
CA ASP A 129 16.99 11.28 12.84
C ASP A 129 18.01 10.18 13.16
N PHE A 130 18.14 9.17 12.29
CA PHE A 130 19.11 8.10 12.47
C PHE A 130 20.56 8.59 12.45
N LYS A 131 20.91 9.55 11.58
CA LYS A 131 22.27 10.12 11.53
C LYS A 131 22.59 11.02 12.74
N GLY A 132 21.57 11.60 13.36
CA GLY A 132 21.71 12.44 14.56
C GLY A 132 21.84 11.63 15.86
N ALA A 133 21.36 10.39 15.85
CA ALA A 133 21.49 9.47 16.98
C ALA A 133 22.86 8.78 16.98
N SER A 134 23.42 8.52 18.17
CA SER A 134 24.68 7.77 18.30
C SER A 134 24.51 6.31 17.89
N GLU A 135 23.35 5.74 18.24
CA GLU A 135 22.91 4.39 17.92
C GLU A 135 21.42 4.41 17.54
N PHE A 136 20.96 3.38 16.83
CA PHE A 136 19.59 3.33 16.31
C PHE A 136 18.54 3.36 17.44
N ASP A 137 18.87 2.84 18.62
CA ASP A 137 18.00 2.76 19.80
C ASP A 137 17.79 4.12 20.50
N GLN A 138 18.57 5.14 20.13
CA GLN A 138 18.43 6.51 20.62
C GLN A 138 17.65 7.42 19.66
N SER A 139 17.28 6.91 18.48
CA SER A 139 16.52 7.64 17.47
C SER A 139 15.10 7.98 17.94
N ALA A 140 14.52 9.06 17.43
CA ALA A 140 13.14 9.41 17.74
C ALA A 140 12.16 8.35 17.24
N LEU A 141 12.44 7.70 16.11
CA LEU A 141 11.60 6.60 15.63
C LEU A 141 11.61 5.41 16.60
N PHE A 142 12.78 5.00 17.10
CA PHE A 142 12.88 3.91 18.06
C PHE A 142 12.09 4.21 19.35
N LYS A 143 12.17 5.44 19.85
CA LYS A 143 11.38 5.85 21.03
C LYS A 143 9.89 5.66 20.80
N LYS A 144 9.38 6.06 19.64
CA LYS A 144 7.96 5.92 19.29
C LYS A 144 7.50 4.48 19.11
N VAL A 145 8.32 3.67 18.44
CA VAL A 145 7.94 2.28 18.11
C VAL A 145 8.19 1.34 19.30
N TYR A 146 9.36 1.43 19.92
CA TYR A 146 9.79 0.54 20.98
C TYR A 146 9.46 1.13 22.35
N GLU A 147 10.03 2.27 22.75
CA GLU A 147 9.95 2.73 24.14
C GLU A 147 8.53 3.07 24.59
N GLU A 148 7.81 3.91 23.82
CA GLU A 148 6.47 4.39 24.13
C GLU A 148 5.42 3.26 24.14
N GLU A 149 5.67 2.15 23.44
CA GLU A 149 4.72 1.04 23.30
C GLU A 149 5.28 -0.28 23.84
N PHE A 150 6.07 -1.03 23.06
CA PHE A 150 6.53 -2.37 23.43
C PHE A 150 7.36 -2.39 24.74
N GLY A 151 8.16 -1.36 24.95
CA GLY A 151 8.99 -1.11 26.13
C GLY A 151 8.19 -0.67 27.36
N THR A 152 7.03 -0.04 27.16
CA THR A 152 6.21 0.57 28.22
C THR A 152 5.21 -0.43 28.83
N PHE A 153 5.03 -0.34 30.15
CA PHE A 153 4.03 -1.13 30.87
C PHE A 153 2.61 -0.68 30.49
N GLY A 154 1.77 -1.62 30.02
CA GLY A 154 0.44 -1.32 29.49
C GLY A 154 0.43 -0.75 28.06
N GLY A 155 1.57 -0.65 27.39
CA GLY A 155 1.66 -0.23 25.99
C GLY A 155 1.10 -1.27 25.01
N SER A 156 0.78 -0.83 23.79
CA SER A 156 0.24 -1.67 22.71
C SER A 156 1.30 -1.87 21.62
N PRO A 157 2.06 -2.99 21.62
CA PRO A 157 3.14 -3.19 20.67
C PRO A 157 2.64 -3.18 19.22
N PHE A 158 3.43 -2.58 18.34
CA PHE A 158 3.15 -2.58 16.91
C PHE A 158 3.35 -3.99 16.33
N GLY A 159 2.35 -4.47 15.58
CA GLY A 159 2.44 -5.77 14.91
C GLY A 159 3.26 -5.73 13.62
N ALA A 160 3.17 -4.63 12.88
CA ALA A 160 3.88 -4.38 11.64
C ALA A 160 4.14 -2.87 11.49
N LEU A 161 5.17 -2.52 10.72
CA LEU A 161 5.47 -1.15 10.32
C LEU A 161 5.30 -1.05 8.80
N ILE A 162 4.38 -0.20 8.33
CA ILE A 162 4.14 -0.03 6.89
C ILE A 162 4.74 1.30 6.45
N GLY A 163 5.70 1.23 5.54
CA GLY A 163 6.39 2.38 4.97
C GLY A 163 5.94 2.63 3.54
N ASP A 164 5.30 3.77 3.30
CA ASP A 164 5.05 4.26 1.93
C ASP A 164 6.32 4.87 1.32
N TYR A 165 7.32 4.02 1.14
CA TYR A 165 8.60 4.37 0.52
C TYR A 165 8.91 3.40 -0.60
N GLU A 166 9.47 3.93 -1.67
CA GLU A 166 10.13 3.16 -2.72
C GLU A 166 11.63 3.13 -2.40
N ILE A 167 12.15 1.92 -2.18
CA ILE A 167 13.55 1.67 -1.84
C ILE A 167 14.32 1.43 -3.14
N SER A 168 15.23 2.35 -3.46
CA SER A 168 16.16 2.24 -4.58
C SER A 168 17.48 1.58 -4.16
N ARG A 169 18.41 1.42 -5.11
CA ARG A 169 19.79 0.98 -4.85
C ARG A 169 20.70 2.08 -4.26
N GLN A 170 20.19 3.30 -4.10
CA GLN A 170 21.00 4.45 -3.69
C GLN A 170 21.54 4.27 -2.26
N PRO A 171 22.74 4.78 -1.93
CA PRO A 171 23.36 4.58 -0.61
C PRO A 171 22.51 5.08 0.56
N GLU A 172 21.74 6.16 0.37
CA GLU A 172 20.84 6.70 1.40
C GLU A 172 19.70 5.72 1.71
N ASP A 173 19.15 5.04 0.70
CA ASP A 173 18.09 4.05 0.87
C ASP A 173 18.61 2.77 1.51
N MET A 174 19.84 2.35 1.17
CA MET A 174 20.51 1.24 1.84
C MET A 174 20.76 1.53 3.31
N TYR A 175 21.21 2.74 3.64
CA TYR A 175 21.36 3.16 5.04
C TYR A 175 20.00 3.18 5.76
N PHE A 176 18.98 3.76 5.13
CA PHE A 176 17.63 3.85 5.69
C PHE A 176 17.06 2.47 6.02
N ILE A 177 17.07 1.55 5.06
CA ILE A 177 16.49 0.21 5.24
C ILE A 177 17.27 -0.63 6.26
N GLU A 178 18.60 -0.44 6.35
CA GLU A 178 19.45 -1.04 7.37
C GLU A 178 19.04 -0.57 8.77
N GLN A 179 18.90 0.74 8.99
CA GLN A 179 18.47 1.28 10.29
C GLN A 179 17.03 0.87 10.65
N MET A 180 16.13 0.88 9.67
CA MET A 180 14.76 0.39 9.86
C MET A 180 14.73 -1.09 10.24
N SER A 181 15.63 -1.92 9.70
CA SER A 181 15.70 -3.34 10.05
C SER A 181 16.04 -3.56 11.53
N HIS A 182 16.94 -2.76 12.10
CA HIS A 182 17.29 -2.82 13.52
C HIS A 182 16.11 -2.44 14.41
N VAL A 183 15.38 -1.37 14.07
CA VAL A 183 14.17 -0.96 14.81
C VAL A 183 13.09 -2.04 14.73
N ALA A 184 12.85 -2.59 13.53
CA ALA A 184 11.88 -3.64 13.29
C ALA A 184 12.21 -4.92 14.06
N ALA A 185 13.48 -5.33 14.06
CA ALA A 185 13.97 -6.51 14.78
C ALA A 185 13.83 -6.33 16.30
N ALA A 186 14.23 -5.18 16.84
CA ALA A 186 14.13 -4.88 18.27
C ALA A 186 12.69 -4.84 18.77
N ALA A 187 11.77 -4.26 17.99
CA ALA A 187 10.34 -4.18 18.34
C ALA A 187 9.55 -5.46 17.99
N HIS A 188 10.18 -6.43 17.34
CA HIS A 188 9.51 -7.58 16.73
C HIS A 188 8.33 -7.14 15.82
N ALA A 189 8.51 -6.08 15.05
CA ALA A 189 7.48 -5.51 14.18
C ALA A 189 8.04 -5.40 12.76
N PRO A 190 7.81 -6.40 11.89
CA PRO A 190 8.35 -6.40 10.53
C PRO A 190 7.99 -5.12 9.76
N PHE A 191 8.99 -4.56 9.07
CA PHE A 191 8.87 -3.38 8.25
C PHE A 191 8.61 -3.75 6.79
N ILE A 192 7.48 -3.30 6.24
CA ILE A 192 7.06 -3.56 4.87
C ILE A 192 7.08 -2.26 4.09
N ALA A 193 7.77 -2.25 2.95
CA ALA A 193 7.82 -1.13 2.02
C ALA A 193 7.75 -1.64 0.56
N SER A 194 7.96 -0.78 -0.42
CA SER A 194 8.08 -1.18 -1.84
C SER A 194 9.51 -1.10 -2.34
N ALA A 195 9.86 -1.99 -3.27
CA ALA A 195 11.05 -1.83 -4.08
C ALA A 195 10.81 -0.79 -5.18
N SER A 196 11.79 0.06 -5.47
CA SER A 196 11.81 0.89 -6.68
C SER A 196 12.24 0.04 -7.88
N PRO A 197 11.79 0.33 -9.12
CA PRO A 197 12.33 -0.33 -10.32
C PRO A 197 13.86 -0.16 -10.43
N GLU A 198 14.40 0.95 -9.92
CA GLU A 198 15.84 1.22 -9.92
C GLU A 198 16.64 0.17 -9.10
N LEU A 199 16.03 -0.41 -8.05
CA LEU A 199 16.67 -1.47 -7.27
C LEU A 199 16.92 -2.72 -8.12
N LEU A 200 16.07 -2.99 -9.10
CA LEU A 200 16.22 -4.07 -10.08
C LEU A 200 17.03 -3.66 -11.32
N GLY A 201 17.63 -2.47 -11.33
CA GLY A 201 18.35 -1.93 -12.48
C GLY A 201 17.43 -1.61 -13.66
N LEU A 202 16.15 -1.33 -13.39
CA LEU A 202 15.12 -0.99 -14.37
C LEU A 202 14.78 0.50 -14.28
N GLU A 203 14.33 1.08 -15.39
CA GLU A 203 13.76 2.43 -15.41
C GLU A 203 12.29 2.41 -14.98
N SER A 204 11.56 1.36 -15.35
CA SER A 204 10.14 1.15 -15.01
C SER A 204 9.85 -0.34 -14.78
N PHE A 205 8.81 -0.66 -14.03
CA PHE A 205 8.36 -2.04 -13.84
C PHE A 205 7.83 -2.68 -15.13
N SER A 206 7.42 -1.89 -16.12
CA SER A 206 7.08 -2.38 -17.47
C SER A 206 8.26 -3.11 -18.14
N ASP A 207 9.49 -2.82 -17.71
CA ASP A 207 10.72 -3.42 -18.23
C ASP A 207 11.13 -4.71 -17.52
N LEU A 208 10.36 -5.19 -16.55
CA LEU A 208 10.67 -6.41 -15.77
C LEU A 208 10.82 -7.66 -16.66
N GLY A 209 10.20 -7.66 -17.84
CA GLY A 209 10.35 -8.72 -18.84
C GLY A 209 11.69 -8.74 -19.58
N LYS A 210 12.43 -7.61 -19.61
CA LYS A 210 13.64 -7.44 -20.43
C LYS A 210 14.84 -8.27 -19.94
N PRO A 211 15.23 -8.27 -18.65
CA PRO A 211 16.43 -9.00 -18.21
C PRO A 211 16.18 -10.50 -18.18
N ARG A 212 16.94 -11.31 -18.91
CA ARG A 212 16.75 -12.78 -18.93
C ARG A 212 16.89 -13.46 -17.56
N ASP A 213 17.69 -12.87 -16.68
CA ASP A 213 18.03 -13.34 -15.33
C ASP A 213 18.18 -12.11 -14.42
N LEU A 214 17.24 -11.93 -13.50
CA LEU A 214 17.20 -10.84 -12.53
C LEU A 214 18.25 -11.03 -11.44
N GLY A 215 18.63 -12.27 -11.12
CA GLY A 215 19.66 -12.54 -10.12
C GLY A 215 21.01 -11.95 -10.50
N LYS A 216 21.36 -12.02 -11.79
CA LYS A 216 22.62 -11.45 -12.31
C LYS A 216 22.72 -9.93 -12.20
N VAL A 217 21.61 -9.21 -12.09
CA VAL A 217 21.64 -7.75 -11.87
C VAL A 217 22.37 -7.42 -10.57
N PHE A 218 22.12 -8.22 -9.53
CA PHE A 218 22.69 -8.03 -8.19
C PHE A 218 24.15 -8.50 -8.04
N ASP A 219 24.72 -9.14 -9.06
CA ASP A 219 26.11 -9.60 -9.04
C ASP A 219 27.11 -8.46 -9.22
N THR A 220 26.69 -7.33 -9.78
CA THR A 220 27.56 -6.17 -10.00
C THR A 220 28.06 -5.55 -8.69
N VAL A 221 29.11 -4.74 -8.79
CA VAL A 221 29.75 -4.08 -7.64
C VAL A 221 28.85 -3.01 -7.01
N GLU A 222 27.95 -2.41 -7.80
CA GLU A 222 27.01 -1.38 -7.35
C GLU A 222 26.07 -1.89 -6.25
N TYR A 223 25.77 -3.19 -6.25
CA TYR A 223 24.92 -3.85 -5.25
C TYR A 223 25.68 -4.43 -4.05
N ALA A 224 26.95 -4.05 -3.83
CA ALA A 224 27.73 -4.54 -2.70
C ALA A 224 27.01 -4.30 -1.35
N LYS A 225 26.45 -3.10 -1.15
CA LYS A 225 25.69 -2.76 0.07
C LYS A 225 24.39 -3.53 0.20
N TRP A 226 23.65 -3.69 -0.90
CA TRP A 226 22.45 -4.52 -0.95
C TRP A 226 22.73 -5.98 -0.56
N LYS A 227 23.79 -6.58 -1.11
CA LYS A 227 24.22 -7.94 -0.75
C LYS A 227 24.57 -8.05 0.73
N SER A 228 25.36 -7.10 1.27
CA SER A 228 25.68 -7.08 2.69
C SER A 228 24.43 -6.94 3.58
N PHE A 229 23.46 -6.14 3.16
CA PHE A 229 22.19 -6.00 3.87
C PHE A 229 21.39 -7.31 3.87
N ARG A 230 21.27 -7.99 2.72
CA ARG A 230 20.60 -9.31 2.63
C ARG A 230 21.27 -10.39 3.47
N ASP A 231 22.58 -10.31 3.69
CA ASP A 231 23.32 -11.26 4.54
C ASP A 231 23.20 -10.95 6.05
N ALA A 232 22.71 -9.76 6.41
CA ALA A 232 22.50 -9.34 7.78
C ALA A 232 21.33 -10.09 8.43
N GLU A 233 21.40 -10.30 9.75
CA GLU A 233 20.38 -11.08 10.47
C GLU A 233 19.04 -10.33 10.54
N ASP A 234 19.08 -9.03 10.82
CA ASP A 234 17.88 -8.19 11.01
C ASP A 234 17.09 -7.94 9.72
N SER A 235 17.69 -8.18 8.55
CA SER A 235 17.02 -8.06 7.25
C SER A 235 15.81 -9.00 7.10
N ARG A 236 15.68 -10.03 7.95
CA ARG A 236 14.50 -10.91 7.99
C ARG A 236 13.21 -10.21 8.45
N TYR A 237 13.36 -9.08 9.14
CA TYR A 237 12.23 -8.25 9.54
C TYR A 237 11.84 -7.24 8.46
N VAL A 238 12.41 -7.31 7.26
CA VAL A 238 12.11 -6.38 6.18
C VAL A 238 11.51 -7.10 4.98
N GLY A 239 10.35 -6.62 4.52
CA GLY A 239 9.68 -7.08 3.30
C GLY A 239 9.60 -5.97 2.27
N LEU A 240 9.91 -6.28 1.01
CA LEU A 240 9.78 -5.34 -0.11
C LEU A 240 8.79 -5.87 -1.13
N THR A 241 7.67 -5.17 -1.26
CA THR A 241 6.61 -5.46 -2.22
C THR A 241 6.89 -4.84 -3.58
N LEU A 242 6.36 -5.44 -4.64
CA LEU A 242 6.38 -4.92 -6.00
C LEU A 242 5.40 -5.70 -6.89
N PRO A 243 4.96 -5.18 -8.05
CA PRO A 243 5.03 -3.78 -8.46
C PRO A 243 3.93 -2.98 -7.76
N ARG A 244 3.68 -1.73 -8.18
CA ARG A 244 2.55 -0.94 -7.68
C ARG A 244 1.22 -1.47 -8.24
N PHE A 245 0.12 -1.12 -7.56
CA PHE A 245 -1.25 -1.45 -7.99
C PHE A 245 -2.05 -0.18 -8.28
N LEU A 246 -3.11 -0.30 -9.09
CA LEU A 246 -3.91 0.84 -9.51
C LEU A 246 -4.80 1.34 -8.37
N GLY A 247 -4.66 2.61 -7.99
CA GLY A 247 -5.40 3.22 -6.88
C GLY A 247 -6.78 3.76 -7.22
N ARG A 248 -7.06 4.03 -8.51
CA ARG A 248 -8.38 4.41 -9.05
C ARG A 248 -8.54 4.05 -10.52
N LEU A 249 -9.80 3.90 -10.92
CA LEU A 249 -10.20 4.09 -12.29
C LEU A 249 -9.98 5.55 -12.72
N PRO A 250 -9.46 5.81 -13.94
CA PRO A 250 -9.48 7.13 -14.53
C PRO A 250 -10.88 7.74 -14.55
N PHE A 251 -10.96 9.07 -14.47
CA PHE A 251 -12.25 9.75 -14.56
C PHE A 251 -12.75 9.75 -15.99
N ASN A 252 -13.94 9.18 -16.21
CA ASN A 252 -14.61 9.19 -17.50
C ASN A 252 -16.11 8.96 -17.26
N PRO A 253 -17.02 9.83 -17.76
CA PRO A 253 -18.45 9.69 -17.53
C PRO A 253 -19.08 8.43 -18.16
N LYS A 254 -18.41 7.82 -19.14
CA LYS A 254 -18.90 6.62 -19.85
C LYS A 254 -18.42 5.33 -19.18
N ASP A 255 -17.10 5.23 -19.02
CA ASP A 255 -16.43 3.95 -18.77
C ASP A 255 -15.51 3.98 -17.53
N GLY A 256 -15.59 5.03 -16.71
CA GLY A 256 -14.68 5.25 -15.57
C GLY A 256 -15.36 5.89 -14.36
N GLN A 257 -14.56 6.56 -13.53
CA GLN A 257 -15.09 7.27 -12.36
C GLN A 257 -15.82 8.55 -12.79
N THR A 258 -17.02 8.80 -12.25
CA THR A 258 -17.82 9.99 -12.59
C THR A 258 -17.57 11.13 -11.62
N ALA A 259 -17.38 12.34 -12.14
CA ALA A 259 -17.42 13.57 -11.33
C ALA A 259 -18.86 14.10 -11.23
N GLU A 260 -19.23 14.74 -10.11
CA GLU A 260 -20.63 15.14 -9.83
C GLU A 260 -21.11 16.39 -10.58
N ASN A 261 -20.21 17.34 -10.88
CA ASN A 261 -20.62 18.70 -11.32
C ASN A 261 -20.40 18.99 -12.80
N PHE A 262 -19.52 18.24 -13.48
CA PHE A 262 -19.19 18.45 -14.89
C PHE A 262 -18.66 17.15 -15.51
N ASN A 263 -18.67 17.07 -16.84
CA ASN A 263 -18.21 15.86 -17.54
C ASN A 263 -16.68 15.84 -17.61
N PHE A 264 -16.05 15.45 -16.50
CA PHE A 264 -14.60 15.31 -16.46
C PHE A 264 -14.14 14.07 -17.23
N VAL A 265 -13.36 14.29 -18.29
CA VAL A 265 -12.67 13.22 -19.03
C VAL A 265 -11.18 13.37 -18.79
N GLU A 266 -10.63 12.50 -17.96
CA GLU A 266 -9.19 12.50 -17.68
C GLU A 266 -8.40 12.07 -18.92
N ASP A 267 -7.28 12.73 -19.18
CA ASP A 267 -6.41 12.44 -20.31
C ASP A 267 -5.60 11.14 -20.11
N VAL A 268 -6.28 9.99 -20.13
CA VAL A 268 -5.68 8.66 -19.99
C VAL A 268 -6.18 7.74 -21.11
N ASP A 269 -5.30 7.36 -22.01
CA ASP A 269 -5.63 6.53 -23.19
C ASP A 269 -5.20 5.06 -23.06
N GLY A 270 -4.51 4.70 -21.97
CA GLY A 270 -3.99 3.35 -21.72
C GLY A 270 -2.54 3.13 -22.13
N THR A 271 -1.97 4.01 -22.97
CA THR A 271 -0.62 3.88 -23.53
C THR A 271 0.44 4.36 -22.54
N ASP A 272 0.24 5.53 -21.96
CA ASP A 272 1.12 6.12 -20.95
C ASP A 272 0.80 5.54 -19.56
N HIS A 273 1.79 4.89 -18.96
CA HIS A 273 1.63 4.28 -17.64
C HIS A 273 1.70 5.31 -16.53
N ASP A 274 2.42 6.41 -16.71
CA ASP A 274 2.68 7.39 -15.64
C ASP A 274 1.46 8.29 -15.36
N LYS A 275 0.50 8.35 -16.30
CA LYS A 275 -0.77 9.07 -16.09
C LYS A 275 -1.74 8.34 -15.15
N TYR A 276 -1.54 7.04 -14.94
CA TYR A 276 -2.34 6.28 -13.98
C TYR A 276 -1.89 6.56 -12.55
N LEU A 277 -2.84 6.52 -11.61
CA LEU A 277 -2.51 6.65 -10.20
C LEU A 277 -2.08 5.30 -9.61
N TRP A 278 -0.78 5.08 -9.55
CA TRP A 278 -0.19 3.88 -8.94
C TRP A 278 0.01 4.04 -7.44
N CYS A 279 -0.57 3.13 -6.66
CA CYS A 279 -0.42 3.02 -5.22
C CYS A 279 0.63 1.96 -4.86
N ASN A 280 1.35 2.23 -3.78
CA ASN A 280 2.37 1.34 -3.23
C ASN A 280 1.76 0.01 -2.74
N ALA A 281 2.27 -1.13 -3.22
CA ALA A 281 1.76 -2.46 -2.86
C ALA A 281 1.94 -2.84 -1.39
N ALA A 282 2.74 -2.09 -0.62
CA ALA A 282 2.83 -2.26 0.82
C ALA A 282 1.46 -2.03 1.50
N TRP A 283 0.62 -1.14 0.94
CA TRP A 283 -0.75 -0.93 1.43
C TRP A 283 -1.63 -2.17 1.20
N ALA A 284 -1.54 -2.79 0.02
CA ALA A 284 -2.25 -4.02 -0.30
C ALA A 284 -1.80 -5.19 0.59
N PHE A 285 -0.50 -5.33 0.81
CA PHE A 285 0.04 -6.35 1.71
C PHE A 285 -0.40 -6.10 3.16
N ALA A 286 -0.39 -4.84 3.62
CA ALA A 286 -0.89 -4.46 4.94
C ALA A 286 -2.37 -4.81 5.15
N ALA A 287 -3.21 -4.64 4.12
CA ALA A 287 -4.60 -5.04 4.16
C ALA A 287 -4.76 -6.57 4.31
N ARG A 288 -3.87 -7.38 3.74
CA ARG A 288 -3.86 -8.83 3.97
C ARG A 288 -3.37 -9.19 5.38
N LEU A 289 -2.45 -8.42 5.96
CA LEU A 289 -2.04 -8.60 7.37
C LEU A 289 -3.20 -8.34 8.34
N THR A 290 -3.97 -7.27 8.12
CA THR A 290 -5.11 -6.92 8.96
C THR A 290 -6.26 -7.90 8.79
N ALA A 291 -6.58 -8.32 7.56
CA ALA A 291 -7.57 -9.37 7.29
C ALA A 291 -7.21 -10.69 7.98
N ALA A 292 -5.97 -11.17 7.81
CA ALA A 292 -5.51 -12.40 8.46
C ALA A 292 -5.61 -12.33 10.00
N PHE A 293 -5.32 -11.16 10.58
CA PHE A 293 -5.45 -10.96 12.01
C PHE A 293 -6.91 -10.89 12.48
N ASP A 294 -7.81 -10.30 11.68
CA ASP A 294 -9.24 -10.25 12.01
C ASP A 294 -9.86 -11.65 11.98
N ASP A 295 -9.58 -12.41 10.92
CA ASP A 295 -10.15 -13.74 10.70
C ASP A 295 -9.59 -14.81 11.64
N PHE A 296 -8.29 -14.75 11.94
CA PHE A 296 -7.58 -15.84 12.63
C PHE A 296 -6.88 -15.44 13.93
N GLY A 297 -6.76 -14.14 14.22
CA GLY A 297 -5.96 -13.63 15.35
C GLY A 297 -4.45 -13.71 15.14
N TRP A 298 -4.00 -14.14 13.96
CA TRP A 298 -2.59 -14.34 13.58
C TRP A 298 -2.36 -13.98 12.12
N CYS A 299 -1.23 -13.35 11.83
CA CYS A 299 -0.82 -13.03 10.45
C CYS A 299 -0.07 -14.20 9.78
N ALA A 300 -0.63 -15.41 9.87
CA ALA A 300 -0.04 -16.62 9.26
C ALA A 300 -0.56 -16.90 7.84
N ALA A 301 -1.80 -16.51 7.55
CA ALA A 301 -2.47 -16.67 6.26
C ALA A 301 -2.42 -15.36 5.46
N ILE A 302 -1.26 -15.08 4.86
CA ILE A 302 -0.97 -13.81 4.15
C ILE A 302 -0.41 -14.03 2.74
N ARG A 303 -0.43 -15.28 2.24
CA ARG A 303 0.14 -15.66 0.94
C ARG A 303 -0.66 -16.77 0.28
N GLY A 304 -0.62 -16.82 -1.05
CA GLY A 304 -1.38 -17.75 -1.88
C GLY A 304 -2.83 -17.31 -2.08
N VAL A 305 -3.43 -17.73 -3.19
CA VAL A 305 -4.82 -17.41 -3.56
C VAL A 305 -5.79 -17.89 -2.49
N GLU A 306 -5.68 -19.15 -2.07
CA GLU A 306 -6.51 -19.74 -1.01
C GLU A 306 -5.94 -19.49 0.40
N GLY A 307 -4.76 -18.86 0.50
CA GLY A 307 -4.05 -18.66 1.77
C GLY A 307 -4.03 -17.23 2.30
N GLY A 308 -5.01 -16.43 1.91
CA GLY A 308 -5.18 -15.06 2.41
C GLY A 308 -4.27 -14.03 1.74
N GLY A 309 -3.57 -14.41 0.65
CA GLY A 309 -2.76 -13.50 -0.15
C GLY A 309 -3.51 -12.85 -1.32
N LEU A 310 -4.77 -13.22 -1.56
CA LEU A 310 -5.61 -12.69 -2.63
C LEU A 310 -6.01 -11.25 -2.34
N VAL A 311 -5.80 -10.34 -3.28
CA VAL A 311 -6.19 -8.92 -3.28
C VAL A 311 -7.28 -8.74 -4.32
N GLU A 312 -8.49 -8.40 -3.88
CA GLU A 312 -9.70 -8.36 -4.71
C GLU A 312 -10.12 -6.91 -5.01
N ASP A 313 -11.09 -6.75 -5.91
CA ASP A 313 -11.72 -5.47 -6.27
C ASP A 313 -10.71 -4.39 -6.69
N LEU A 314 -9.68 -4.78 -7.45
CA LEU A 314 -8.74 -3.82 -8.03
C LEU A 314 -9.40 -3.06 -9.18
N PRO A 315 -9.16 -1.74 -9.30
CA PRO A 315 -9.63 -0.96 -10.43
C PRO A 315 -9.24 -1.55 -11.78
N THR A 316 -10.23 -1.77 -12.66
CA THR A 316 -10.04 -2.35 -14.00
C THR A 316 -10.45 -1.36 -15.10
N HIS A 317 -9.47 -0.67 -15.69
CA HIS A 317 -9.72 0.23 -16.81
C HIS A 317 -9.66 -0.53 -18.14
N THR A 318 -10.70 -0.43 -18.97
CA THR A 318 -10.69 -0.97 -20.33
C THR A 318 -10.49 0.15 -21.34
N PHE A 319 -9.67 -0.09 -22.35
CA PHE A 319 -9.39 0.89 -23.40
C PHE A 319 -9.35 0.20 -24.76
N LYS A 320 -9.52 0.98 -25.83
CA LYS A 320 -9.44 0.48 -27.20
C LYS A 320 -8.00 0.57 -27.68
N THR A 321 -7.47 -0.54 -28.19
CA THR A 321 -6.16 -0.59 -28.82
C THR A 321 -6.21 0.01 -30.23
N ASP A 322 -5.04 0.27 -30.83
CA ASP A 322 -4.92 0.74 -32.22
C ASP A 322 -5.55 -0.23 -33.23
N ASP A 323 -5.59 -1.53 -32.89
CA ASP A 323 -6.22 -2.59 -33.68
C ASP A 323 -7.75 -2.66 -33.49
N GLY A 324 -8.32 -1.80 -32.63
CA GLY A 324 -9.76 -1.73 -32.35
C GLY A 324 -10.27 -2.76 -31.34
N GLU A 325 -9.40 -3.58 -30.77
CA GLU A 325 -9.74 -4.52 -29.71
C GLU A 325 -9.89 -3.81 -28.36
N VAL A 326 -10.79 -4.32 -27.51
CA VAL A 326 -10.90 -3.83 -26.13
C VAL A 326 -9.89 -4.58 -25.27
N ALA A 327 -8.90 -3.87 -24.76
CA ALA A 327 -7.90 -4.40 -23.85
C ALA A 327 -8.16 -3.94 -22.42
N LEU A 328 -7.89 -4.83 -21.47
CA LEU A 328 -7.88 -4.51 -20.05
C LEU A 328 -6.49 -3.99 -19.67
N LYS A 329 -6.42 -2.80 -19.07
CA LYS A 329 -5.20 -2.33 -18.41
C LYS A 329 -4.95 -3.21 -17.19
N CYS A 330 -3.73 -3.74 -17.08
CA CYS A 330 -3.34 -4.53 -15.93
C CYS A 330 -3.48 -3.69 -14.65
N PRO A 331 -4.23 -4.16 -13.63
CA PRO A 331 -4.37 -3.48 -12.34
C PRO A 331 -3.07 -3.42 -11.52
N THR A 332 -2.06 -4.23 -11.87
CA THR A 332 -0.67 -4.06 -11.45
C THR A 332 0.13 -3.49 -12.61
N GLU A 333 1.25 -2.79 -12.35
CA GLU A 333 2.00 -2.14 -13.45
C GLU A 333 2.46 -3.09 -14.55
N ILE A 334 2.66 -4.37 -14.20
CA ILE A 334 2.97 -5.42 -15.15
C ILE A 334 2.36 -6.75 -14.68
N ALA A 335 2.01 -7.61 -15.65
CA ALA A 335 1.69 -9.01 -15.39
C ALA A 335 2.97 -9.82 -15.16
N ILE A 336 3.07 -10.49 -14.01
CA ILE A 336 4.23 -11.30 -13.64
C ILE A 336 3.91 -12.79 -13.91
N THR A 337 4.76 -13.46 -14.68
CA THR A 337 4.65 -14.92 -14.89
C THR A 337 5.16 -15.69 -13.67
N ASP A 338 4.69 -16.92 -13.45
CA ASP A 338 5.14 -17.81 -12.35
C ASP A 338 6.67 -17.92 -12.25
N ARG A 339 7.37 -18.03 -13.39
CA ARG A 339 8.85 -18.09 -13.42
C ARG A 339 9.48 -16.84 -12.80
N ARG A 340 8.91 -15.67 -13.08
CA ARG A 340 9.39 -14.37 -12.58
C ARG A 340 8.99 -14.14 -11.15
N GLU A 341 7.79 -14.55 -10.76
CA GLU A 341 7.37 -14.55 -9.36
C GLU A 341 8.37 -15.33 -8.50
N LYS A 342 8.71 -16.57 -8.92
CA LYS A 342 9.67 -17.40 -8.19
C LYS A 342 11.06 -16.78 -8.11
N GLU A 343 11.52 -16.21 -9.23
CA GLU A 343 12.82 -15.53 -9.29
C GLU A 343 12.88 -14.31 -8.36
N LEU A 344 11.83 -13.49 -8.32
CA LEU A 344 11.72 -12.35 -7.42
C LEU A 344 11.64 -12.79 -5.95
N SER A 345 10.86 -13.84 -5.67
CA SER A 345 10.73 -14.45 -4.34
C SER A 345 12.09 -14.96 -3.84
N ASP A 346 12.85 -15.69 -4.66
CA ASP A 346 14.22 -16.13 -4.33
C ASP A 346 15.20 -14.97 -4.08
N LEU A 347 14.91 -13.80 -4.68
CA LEU A 347 15.65 -12.56 -4.49
C LEU A 347 15.19 -11.74 -3.29
N GLY A 348 14.21 -12.22 -2.51
CA GLY A 348 13.75 -11.61 -1.26
C GLY A 348 12.72 -10.49 -1.47
N PHE A 349 11.94 -10.56 -2.55
CA PHE A 349 10.83 -9.65 -2.83
C PHE A 349 9.49 -10.34 -2.61
N ILE A 350 8.43 -9.53 -2.51
CA ILE A 350 7.04 -9.94 -2.32
C ILE A 350 6.23 -9.49 -3.55
N PRO A 351 6.14 -10.33 -4.60
CA PRO A 351 5.49 -9.94 -5.85
C PRO A 351 3.96 -9.97 -5.72
N LEU A 352 3.29 -8.88 -6.12
CA LEU A 352 1.85 -8.84 -6.35
C LEU A 352 1.58 -9.27 -7.79
N VAL A 353 1.01 -10.46 -7.96
CA VAL A 353 0.79 -11.06 -9.28
C VAL A 353 -0.67 -10.91 -9.68
N HIS A 354 -0.93 -10.11 -10.71
CA HIS A 354 -2.26 -9.98 -11.30
C HIS A 354 -2.74 -11.29 -11.94
N CYS A 355 -4.00 -11.65 -11.69
CA CYS A 355 -4.64 -12.74 -12.40
C CYS A 355 -5.17 -12.25 -13.75
N LYS A 356 -4.67 -12.85 -14.83
CA LYS A 356 -4.95 -12.41 -16.19
C LYS A 356 -6.47 -12.34 -16.46
N ASN A 357 -6.91 -11.21 -17.02
CA ASN A 357 -8.29 -10.92 -17.38
C ASN A 357 -9.29 -10.88 -16.20
N SER A 358 -8.81 -10.68 -14.97
CA SER A 358 -9.68 -10.40 -13.82
C SER A 358 -9.31 -9.07 -13.14
N ASP A 359 -10.04 -8.75 -12.08
CA ASP A 359 -9.92 -7.60 -11.19
C ASP A 359 -9.18 -7.94 -9.89
N TYR A 360 -8.50 -9.08 -9.81
CA TYR A 360 -7.79 -9.49 -8.59
C TYR A 360 -6.32 -9.84 -8.86
N ALA A 361 -5.52 -9.73 -7.81
CA ALA A 361 -4.12 -10.11 -7.80
C ALA A 361 -3.82 -10.94 -6.54
N ALA A 362 -2.67 -11.61 -6.46
CA ALA A 362 -2.30 -12.37 -5.28
C ALA A 362 -0.81 -12.25 -4.96
N PHE A 363 -0.49 -12.23 -3.67
CA PHE A 363 0.85 -12.45 -3.16
C PHE A 363 1.07 -13.96 -3.02
N PHE A 364 1.82 -14.59 -3.92
CA PHE A 364 2.09 -16.03 -3.83
C PHE A 364 3.17 -16.37 -2.82
N ALA A 365 4.10 -15.45 -2.57
CA ALA A 365 5.17 -15.58 -1.60
C ALA A 365 5.28 -14.32 -0.72
N ALA A 366 5.67 -14.52 0.53
CA ALA A 366 5.93 -13.45 1.50
C ALA A 366 7.36 -13.56 2.03
N GLN A 367 8.34 -13.49 1.13
CA GLN A 367 9.76 -13.55 1.50
C GLN A 367 10.21 -12.23 2.11
N SER A 368 11.04 -12.31 3.14
CA SER A 368 11.82 -11.18 3.60
C SER A 368 13.01 -10.94 2.67
N VAL A 369 13.66 -9.79 2.82
CA VAL A 369 14.86 -9.43 2.06
C VAL A 369 16.05 -10.34 2.39
N GLN A 370 16.04 -10.98 3.57
CA GLN A 370 17.13 -11.85 4.01
C GLN A 370 17.42 -12.96 3.00
N LYS A 371 18.71 -13.16 2.71
CA LYS A 371 19.18 -14.33 1.99
C LYS A 371 19.44 -15.47 2.98
N PRO A 372 18.72 -16.61 2.89
CA PRO A 372 18.98 -17.75 3.75
C PRO A 372 20.43 -18.24 3.62
N LYS A 373 21.13 -18.34 4.74
CA LYS A 373 22.49 -18.90 4.79
C LYS A 373 22.45 -20.39 4.51
N LYS A 374 23.43 -20.88 3.74
CA LYS A 374 23.62 -22.31 3.50
C LYS A 374 24.51 -22.92 4.59
N TYR A 375 24.05 -24.01 5.15
CA TYR A 375 24.70 -24.80 6.19
C TYR A 375 24.99 -26.22 5.69
N SER A 376 25.79 -26.95 6.46
CA SER A 376 26.18 -28.33 6.15
C SER A 376 25.07 -29.36 6.36
N THR A 377 24.04 -29.04 7.17
CA THR A 377 22.95 -29.97 7.49
C THR A 377 21.62 -29.48 6.92
N ASP A 378 20.81 -30.42 6.44
CA ASP A 378 19.50 -30.11 5.84
C ASP A 378 18.55 -29.46 6.84
N SER A 379 18.62 -29.84 8.12
CA SER A 379 17.82 -29.23 9.19
C SER A 379 18.19 -27.76 9.41
N ALA A 380 19.49 -27.41 9.40
CA ALA A 380 19.91 -26.01 9.54
C ALA A 380 19.52 -25.19 8.30
N ASN A 381 19.59 -25.77 7.11
CA ASN A 381 19.10 -25.14 5.87
C ASN A 381 17.59 -24.88 5.93
N ALA A 382 16.80 -25.86 6.38
CA ALA A 382 15.36 -25.69 6.55
C ALA A 382 15.02 -24.56 7.54
N ASN A 383 15.71 -24.50 8.68
CA ASN A 383 15.52 -23.43 9.67
C ASN A 383 15.89 -22.05 9.11
N ALA A 384 16.95 -21.97 8.30
CA ALA A 384 17.37 -20.72 7.65
C ALA A 384 16.32 -20.23 6.65
N VAL A 385 15.71 -21.13 5.88
CA VAL A 385 14.63 -20.80 4.93
C VAL A 385 13.37 -20.34 5.68
N LEU A 386 12.95 -21.06 6.72
CA LEU A 386 11.80 -20.66 7.55
C LEU A 386 11.98 -19.27 8.17
N SER A 387 13.21 -18.95 8.58
CA SER A 387 13.54 -17.65 9.19
C SER A 387 13.55 -16.48 8.20
N ALA A 388 13.53 -16.75 6.89
CA ALA A 388 13.45 -15.72 5.86
C ALA A 388 12.03 -15.49 5.35
N GLN A 389 11.04 -16.24 5.84
CA GLN A 389 9.64 -16.15 5.42
C GLN A 389 8.81 -15.35 6.43
N LEU A 390 8.17 -14.27 5.97
CA LEU A 390 7.54 -13.29 6.85
C LEU A 390 6.33 -13.85 7.60
N GLN A 391 5.55 -14.77 7.03
CA GLN A 391 4.40 -15.37 7.73
C GLN A 391 4.82 -16.08 9.03
N TYR A 392 6.04 -16.64 9.06
CA TYR A 392 6.61 -17.24 10.26
C TYR A 392 7.21 -16.19 11.20
N ILE A 393 7.87 -15.16 10.65
CA ILE A 393 8.36 -14.03 11.46
C ILE A 393 7.22 -13.32 12.17
N PHE A 394 6.08 -13.06 11.52
CA PHE A 394 4.91 -12.47 12.18
C PHE A 394 4.38 -13.34 13.33
N SER A 395 4.36 -14.66 13.14
CA SER A 395 3.95 -15.61 14.19
C SER A 395 4.92 -15.56 15.38
N VAL A 396 6.23 -15.58 15.13
CA VAL A 396 7.26 -15.49 16.17
C VAL A 396 7.21 -14.13 16.88
N SER A 397 7.06 -13.04 16.13
CA SER A 397 6.91 -11.68 16.64
C SER A 397 5.74 -11.57 17.61
N ARG A 398 4.59 -12.13 17.25
CA ARG A 398 3.41 -12.11 18.09
C ARG A 398 3.62 -12.90 19.38
N VAL A 399 4.27 -14.06 19.31
CA VAL A 399 4.67 -14.82 20.51
C VAL A 399 5.60 -13.98 21.38
N ALA A 400 6.60 -13.28 20.80
CA ALA A 400 7.50 -12.40 21.54
C ALA A 400 6.74 -11.25 22.24
N HIS A 401 5.75 -10.64 21.59
CA HIS A 401 4.88 -9.62 22.18
C HIS A 401 4.13 -10.16 23.41
N TYR A 402 3.50 -11.34 23.30
CA TYR A 402 2.81 -11.97 24.41
C TYR A 402 3.76 -12.35 25.55
N LEU A 403 4.89 -13.00 25.25
CA LEU A 403 5.88 -13.39 26.24
C LEU A 403 6.40 -12.18 27.01
N LYS A 404 6.68 -11.07 26.32
CA LYS A 404 7.13 -9.83 26.95
C LYS A 404 6.08 -9.27 27.91
N ALA A 405 4.83 -9.17 27.48
CA ALA A 405 3.74 -8.64 28.31
C ALA A 405 3.48 -9.53 29.54
N MET A 406 3.28 -10.83 29.33
CA MET A 406 2.99 -11.78 30.42
C MET A 406 4.13 -11.85 31.44
N MET A 407 5.38 -11.87 30.99
CA MET A 407 6.52 -11.98 31.90
C MET A 407 6.78 -10.67 32.65
N ARG A 408 6.49 -9.52 32.04
CA ARG A 408 6.55 -8.21 32.71
C ARG A 408 5.57 -8.16 33.89
N ASP A 409 4.34 -8.64 33.71
CA ASP A 409 3.33 -8.69 34.78
C ASP A 409 3.70 -9.64 35.93
N LYS A 410 4.56 -10.62 35.67
CA LYS A 410 5.04 -11.58 36.68
C LYS A 410 6.28 -11.13 37.44
N ILE A 411 6.91 -10.01 37.07
CA ILE A 411 8.06 -9.48 37.79
C ILE A 411 7.65 -9.17 39.24
N GLY A 412 8.42 -9.68 40.21
CA GLY A 412 8.12 -9.54 41.65
C GLY A 412 7.33 -10.71 42.25
N SER A 413 6.87 -11.68 41.44
CA SER A 413 6.27 -12.91 41.96
C SER A 413 7.33 -13.91 42.45
N PHE A 414 6.97 -14.72 43.45
CA PHE A 414 7.82 -15.83 43.94
C PHE A 414 7.70 -17.02 42.98
N ALA A 415 8.46 -17.02 41.89
CA ALA A 415 8.44 -18.10 40.89
C ALA A 415 9.84 -18.66 40.67
N SER A 416 10.00 -19.99 40.77
CA SER A 416 11.23 -20.68 40.34
C SER A 416 11.29 -20.80 38.81
N ALA A 417 12.47 -21.09 38.25
CA ALA A 417 12.64 -21.36 36.82
C ALA A 417 11.63 -22.41 36.31
N GLN A 418 11.42 -23.49 37.06
CA GLN A 418 10.47 -24.55 36.72
C GLN A 418 9.02 -24.06 36.69
N ASN A 419 8.64 -23.16 37.60
CA ASN A 419 7.29 -22.59 37.61
C ASN A 419 7.06 -21.70 36.39
N VAL A 420 8.06 -20.88 36.04
CA VAL A 420 8.01 -20.03 34.84
C VAL A 420 7.92 -20.90 33.58
N GLU A 421 8.75 -21.95 33.49
CA GLU A 421 8.73 -22.88 32.37
C GLU A 421 7.35 -23.55 32.20
N THR A 422 6.79 -24.07 33.28
CA THR A 422 5.47 -24.73 33.26
C THR A 422 4.37 -23.76 32.85
N PHE A 423 4.43 -22.51 33.34
CA PHE A 423 3.48 -21.47 32.98
C PHE A 423 3.53 -21.14 31.48
N LEU A 424 4.73 -20.90 30.95
CA LEU A 424 4.93 -20.55 29.55
C LEU A 424 4.54 -21.68 28.61
N ASN A 425 4.91 -22.93 28.92
CA ASN A 425 4.52 -24.10 28.12
C ASN A 425 3.01 -24.33 28.14
N ARG A 426 2.34 -24.12 29.28
CA ARG A 426 0.87 -24.22 29.36
C ARG A 426 0.20 -23.17 28.48
N TRP A 427 0.71 -21.94 28.49
CA TRP A 427 0.17 -20.87 27.64
C TRP A 427 0.38 -21.17 26.15
N ILE A 428 1.62 -21.45 25.72
CA ILE A 428 1.92 -21.66 24.29
C ILE A 428 1.18 -22.88 23.71
N SER A 429 0.90 -23.90 24.54
CA SER A 429 0.16 -25.09 24.10
C SER A 429 -1.27 -24.79 23.63
N GLN A 430 -1.85 -23.64 24.00
CA GLN A 430 -3.16 -23.20 23.51
C GLN A 430 -3.14 -22.83 22.02
N TYR A 431 -1.96 -22.57 21.47
CA TYR A 431 -1.76 -22.21 20.05
C TYR A 431 -1.16 -23.34 19.22
N VAL A 432 -1.04 -24.54 19.82
CA VAL A 432 -0.48 -25.73 19.16
C VAL A 432 -1.60 -26.63 18.65
N LEU A 433 -1.58 -26.92 17.35
CA LEU A 433 -2.51 -27.85 16.70
C LEU A 433 -1.78 -29.14 16.31
N LEU A 434 -2.23 -30.25 16.89
CA LEU A 434 -1.59 -31.55 16.70
C LEU A 434 -2.09 -32.33 15.49
N ASP A 435 -3.22 -31.92 14.90
CA ASP A 435 -3.83 -32.59 13.76
C ASP A 435 -3.24 -32.08 12.44
N ASP A 436 -2.52 -32.94 11.74
CA ASP A 436 -1.93 -32.62 10.43
C ASP A 436 -2.99 -32.53 9.31
N ASN A 437 -4.17 -33.13 9.50
CA ASN A 437 -5.28 -33.11 8.53
C ASN A 437 -6.26 -31.96 8.76
N ALA A 438 -6.00 -31.10 9.74
CA ALA A 438 -6.84 -29.95 10.01
C ALA A 438 -6.94 -29.01 8.80
N SER A 439 -8.05 -28.27 8.73
CA SER A 439 -8.31 -27.31 7.65
C SER A 439 -7.29 -26.16 7.68
N GLN A 440 -7.20 -25.44 6.57
CA GLN A 440 -6.33 -24.28 6.46
C GLN A 440 -6.69 -23.19 7.47
N GLU A 441 -7.98 -22.93 7.66
CA GLU A 441 -8.50 -21.99 8.66
C GLU A 441 -8.07 -22.39 10.08
N GLN A 442 -8.19 -23.66 10.44
CA GLN A 442 -7.75 -24.15 11.76
C GLN A 442 -6.24 -23.98 11.94
N LYS A 443 -5.44 -24.31 10.91
CA LYS A 443 -3.98 -24.11 10.94
C LYS A 443 -3.59 -22.63 10.99
N ALA A 444 -4.42 -21.73 10.49
CA ALA A 444 -4.21 -20.28 10.58
C ALA A 444 -4.54 -19.74 11.98
N GLN A 445 -5.60 -20.24 12.63
CA GLN A 445 -5.96 -19.89 14.01
C GLN A 445 -4.95 -20.44 15.05
N PHE A 446 -4.35 -21.59 14.75
CA PHE A 446 -3.35 -22.26 15.58
C PHE A 446 -2.05 -22.45 14.77
N PRO A 447 -1.22 -21.41 14.63
CA PRO A 447 -0.11 -21.41 13.67
C PRO A 447 1.03 -22.38 14.00
N LEU A 448 1.05 -22.93 15.21
CA LEU A 448 2.14 -23.79 15.70
C LEU A 448 1.76 -25.27 15.62
N ARG A 449 2.64 -26.08 15.03
CA ARG A 449 2.53 -27.54 15.04
C ARG A 449 3.10 -28.13 16.33
N GLU A 450 4.14 -27.52 16.85
CA GLU A 450 4.86 -27.92 18.06
C GLU A 450 5.52 -26.68 18.68
N ALA A 451 5.54 -26.60 20.01
CA ALA A 451 6.20 -25.54 20.73
C ALA A 451 6.78 -26.05 22.05
N SER A 452 7.97 -25.57 22.41
CA SER A 452 8.61 -25.85 23.69
C SER A 452 9.38 -24.63 24.16
N ILE A 453 9.20 -24.25 25.43
CA ILE A 453 9.94 -23.14 26.04
C ILE A 453 10.78 -23.70 27.18
N GLN A 454 12.09 -23.47 27.15
CA GLN A 454 13.03 -23.90 28.18
C GLN A 454 13.48 -22.69 28.99
N VAL A 455 13.49 -22.79 30.32
CA VAL A 455 13.86 -21.69 31.22
C VAL A 455 15.00 -22.11 32.13
N SER A 456 16.11 -21.38 32.06
CA SER A 456 17.30 -21.61 32.87
C SER A 456 17.65 -20.39 33.72
N GLU A 457 18.15 -20.60 34.93
CA GLU A 457 18.73 -19.54 35.76
C GLU A 457 20.01 -18.97 35.14
N ILE A 458 20.21 -17.66 35.28
CA ILE A 458 21.45 -17.00 34.87
C ILE A 458 22.44 -17.10 36.03
N PRO A 459 23.58 -17.80 35.87
CA PRO A 459 24.58 -17.91 36.93
C PRO A 459 25.04 -16.53 37.41
N GLY A 460 25.10 -16.35 38.73
CA GLY A 460 25.52 -15.09 39.35
C GLY A 460 24.45 -13.98 39.39
N LYS A 461 23.24 -14.23 38.90
CA LYS A 461 22.12 -13.27 38.97
C LYS A 461 20.84 -13.95 39.50
N PRO A 462 20.69 -14.07 40.84
CA PRO A 462 19.48 -14.65 41.45
C PRO A 462 18.20 -13.96 40.97
N GLY A 463 17.16 -14.74 40.67
CA GLY A 463 15.88 -14.24 40.15
C GLY A 463 15.92 -13.80 38.68
N SER A 464 17.04 -13.93 37.98
CA SER A 464 17.14 -13.70 36.54
C SER A 464 17.13 -15.01 35.76
N TYR A 465 16.21 -15.12 34.82
CA TYR A 465 16.04 -16.31 33.99
C TYR A 465 16.32 -15.99 32.51
N ARG A 466 16.85 -16.98 31.79
CA ARG A 466 16.93 -17.00 30.34
C ARG A 466 15.90 -17.99 29.83
N SER A 467 15.05 -17.56 28.89
CA SER A 467 14.13 -18.45 28.18
C SER A 467 14.58 -18.65 26.74
N VAL A 468 14.42 -19.87 26.24
CA VAL A 468 14.62 -20.22 24.83
C VAL A 468 13.34 -20.88 24.34
N ALA A 469 12.67 -20.25 23.37
CA ALA A 469 11.45 -20.77 22.77
C ALA A 469 11.76 -21.44 21.43
N PHE A 470 11.41 -22.72 21.32
CA PHE A 470 11.43 -23.49 20.08
C PHE A 470 10.02 -23.54 19.54
N LEU A 471 9.80 -22.92 18.37
CA LEU A 471 8.50 -22.78 17.74
C LEU A 471 8.57 -23.45 16.36
N ARG A 472 7.76 -24.47 16.14
CA ARG A 472 7.64 -25.14 14.85
C ARG A 472 6.28 -24.81 14.25
N PRO A 473 6.22 -24.04 13.15
CA PRO A 473 4.95 -23.70 12.51
C PRO A 473 4.42 -24.85 11.66
N HIS A 474 3.16 -24.73 11.22
CA HIS A 474 2.68 -25.55 10.10
C HIS A 474 3.35 -25.12 8.79
N PHE A 475 3.81 -26.10 8.02
CA PHE A 475 4.40 -25.84 6.71
C PHE A 475 3.32 -25.53 5.69
N GLN A 476 3.55 -24.49 4.89
CA GLN A 476 2.72 -24.14 3.74
C GLN A 476 3.36 -24.73 2.48
N LEU A 477 2.53 -25.07 1.49
CA LEU A 477 3.01 -25.57 0.20
C LEU A 477 3.78 -24.46 -0.52
N ASP A 478 5.04 -24.73 -0.88
CA ASP A 478 5.91 -23.75 -1.54
C ASP A 478 6.17 -24.11 -3.01
N GLU A 479 6.50 -25.38 -3.29
CA GLU A 479 6.75 -25.86 -4.65
C GLU A 479 6.29 -27.31 -4.82
N LEU A 480 5.76 -27.64 -5.99
CA LEU A 480 5.44 -29.01 -6.40
C LEU A 480 6.00 -29.27 -7.80
N SER A 481 6.98 -30.18 -7.91
CA SER A 481 7.49 -30.62 -9.22
C SER A 481 6.76 -31.89 -9.67
N ILE A 482 6.04 -31.81 -10.79
CA ILE A 482 5.29 -32.93 -11.35
C ILE A 482 6.08 -33.52 -12.53
N SER A 483 6.52 -34.78 -12.40
CA SER A 483 7.11 -35.54 -13.50
C SER A 483 6.09 -36.54 -14.04
N LEU A 484 5.46 -36.23 -15.17
CA LEU A 484 4.56 -37.16 -15.87
C LEU A 484 5.38 -38.19 -16.66
N ARG A 485 5.16 -39.48 -16.41
CA ARG A 485 5.79 -40.58 -17.14
C ARG A 485 4.72 -41.47 -17.76
N LEU A 486 4.77 -41.62 -19.08
CA LEU A 486 3.94 -42.60 -19.77
C LEU A 486 4.58 -43.98 -19.59
N VAL A 487 3.86 -44.91 -18.97
CA VAL A 487 4.33 -46.27 -18.70
C VAL A 487 3.33 -47.27 -19.23
N ALA A 488 3.82 -48.37 -19.82
CA ALA A 488 2.96 -49.44 -20.33
C ALA A 488 2.27 -50.21 -19.19
N ASP A 489 2.96 -50.38 -18.06
CA ASP A 489 2.43 -50.90 -16.81
C ASP A 489 2.80 -49.94 -15.69
N LEU A 490 1.87 -49.70 -14.76
CA LEU A 490 2.13 -48.86 -13.60
C LEU A 490 3.26 -49.50 -12.75
N PRO A 491 4.36 -48.77 -12.47
CA PRO A 491 5.42 -49.29 -11.62
C PRO A 491 4.85 -49.57 -10.24
N LYS A 492 5.31 -50.65 -9.61
CA LYS A 492 4.95 -50.95 -8.22
C LYS A 492 5.36 -49.77 -7.34
N PRO A 493 4.54 -49.39 -6.34
CA PRO A 493 4.85 -48.26 -5.47
C PRO A 493 6.26 -48.45 -4.88
N ALA A 494 7.08 -47.41 -5.01
CA ALA A 494 8.39 -47.36 -4.38
C ALA A 494 8.20 -47.14 -2.88
N ASN A 495 7.78 -48.21 -2.19
CA ASN A 495 7.80 -48.48 -0.75
C ASN A 495 6.72 -49.54 -0.47
N SER A 496 7.12 -50.79 -0.58
CA SER A 496 6.56 -51.94 0.14
C SER A 496 7.67 -52.59 0.93
#